data_AF-A0A537HEV0-F1
#
_entry.id   AF-A0A537HEV0-F1
#
_cell.length_a   1.000
_cell.length_b   1.000
_cell.length_c   1.000
_cell.angle_alpha   90.00
_cell.angle_beta   90.00
_cell.angle_gamma   90.00
#
_symmetry.space_group_name_H-M   'P 1'
#
loop_
_entity.id
_entity.type
_entity.pdbx_description
1 polymer ?
#
loop_
_entity_poly.entity_id
_entity_poly.type
_entity_poly.pdbx_seq_one_letter_code
_entity_poly.pdbx_strand_id
1 'polypeptide(L)'
;MRTGRTAGPKLAVLTAILILSLALSSTVHVATAAPAGKYFDHLVTIVMENQDQDSVLSDGHYQSSLAANYSLATGYSGTAHPSEPNYCVMLGASTSGCSDNGACCNTGPNLIDRFDPAGITWKAFAEDADGSGTCSFNPPRGGDHFPFLLYTSINNNPGRCTNMLTTSSPRDPEFVTSLSDPASAP
;
A
#
# COMPACT_ATOMS: atom_id res chain seq x y z
N MET A 1 61.42 54.31 -49.82
CA MET A 1 60.96 55.71 -50.04
C MET A 1 59.54 55.64 -50.62
N ARG A 2 58.55 56.27 -49.95
CA ARG A 2 57.12 56.49 -50.36
C ARG A 2 56.25 55.24 -50.62
N THR A 3 55.35 54.84 -49.72
CA THR A 3 53.95 55.31 -49.49
C THR A 3 52.92 54.97 -50.59
N GLY A 4 51.95 54.11 -50.24
CA GLY A 4 50.52 54.48 -50.27
C GLY A 4 49.55 53.69 -51.17
N ARG A 5 48.32 53.53 -50.63
CA ARG A 5 47.00 53.12 -51.23
C ARG A 5 46.71 51.60 -51.19
N THR A 6 45.52 51.06 -50.86
CA THR A 6 44.12 51.57 -50.77
C THR A 6 43.20 50.57 -50.04
N ALA A 7 41.97 51.00 -49.76
CA ALA A 7 40.89 50.37 -48.96
C ALA A 7 40.28 49.04 -49.46
N GLY A 8 39.54 48.34 -48.58
CA GLY A 8 38.50 47.36 -48.91
C GLY A 8 38.12 46.44 -47.72
N PRO A 9 36.81 46.21 -47.42
CA PRO A 9 36.36 45.52 -46.22
C PRO A 9 36.43 43.99 -46.38
N LYS A 10 36.75 43.26 -45.30
CA LYS A 10 36.56 41.80 -45.24
C LYS A 10 35.51 41.48 -44.19
N LEU A 11 34.37 41.04 -44.71
CA LEU A 11 33.23 40.46 -44.01
C LEU A 11 33.73 39.29 -43.14
N ALA A 12 33.73 39.45 -41.81
CA ALA A 12 34.04 38.37 -40.89
C ALA A 12 32.72 37.77 -40.38
N VAL A 13 32.41 36.58 -40.88
CA VAL A 13 31.35 35.71 -40.39
C VAL A 13 31.70 35.31 -38.95
N LEU A 14 30.88 35.69 -37.97
CA LEU A 14 30.95 35.14 -36.61
C LEU A 14 29.73 34.26 -36.35
N THR A 15 29.97 32.96 -36.32
CA THR A 15 29.12 31.90 -35.79
C THR A 15 28.99 32.06 -34.28
N ALA A 16 27.79 32.33 -33.77
CA ALA A 16 27.49 32.25 -32.35
C ALA A 16 26.83 30.90 -32.04
N ILE A 17 27.56 30.00 -31.38
CA ILE A 17 27.04 28.74 -30.84
C ILE A 17 26.32 29.07 -29.52
N LEU A 18 24.99 28.95 -29.51
CA LEU A 18 24.18 29.10 -28.31
C LEU A 18 24.12 27.75 -27.59
N ILE A 19 24.90 27.59 -26.51
CA ILE A 19 24.73 26.47 -25.58
C ILE A 19 23.65 26.88 -24.57
N LEU A 20 22.41 26.46 -24.82
CA LEU A 20 21.32 26.59 -23.86
C LEU A 20 21.34 25.36 -22.94
N SER A 21 21.97 25.50 -21.78
CA SER A 21 22.01 24.47 -20.74
C SER A 21 20.62 24.31 -20.11
N LEU A 22 19.94 23.22 -20.42
CA LEU A 22 18.69 22.80 -19.78
C LEU A 22 19.02 22.10 -18.45
N ALA A 23 18.97 22.84 -17.34
CA ALA A 23 19.10 22.24 -16.02
C ALA A 23 17.78 21.54 -15.66
N LEU A 24 17.67 20.24 -15.94
CA LEU A 24 16.63 19.42 -15.35
C LEU A 24 16.92 19.31 -13.85
N SER A 25 16.13 20.01 -13.02
CA SER A 25 16.10 19.79 -11.59
C SER A 25 15.36 18.48 -11.32
N SER A 26 16.09 17.36 -11.34
CA SER A 26 15.56 16.09 -10.84
C SER A 26 15.50 16.18 -9.32
N THR A 27 14.31 16.31 -8.75
CA THR A 27 14.10 16.09 -7.32
C THR A 27 14.40 14.62 -7.03
N VAL A 28 15.58 14.35 -6.46
CA VAL A 28 15.91 13.03 -5.92
C VAL A 28 15.04 12.84 -4.68
N HIS A 29 13.93 12.10 -4.82
CA HIS A 29 13.21 11.58 -3.66
C HIS A 29 14.05 10.47 -3.07
N VAL A 30 14.79 10.78 -2.01
CA VAL A 30 15.43 9.75 -1.19
C VAL A 30 14.30 9.02 -0.48
N ALA A 31 13.97 7.81 -0.94
CA ALA A 31 13.09 6.92 -0.21
C ALA A 31 13.79 6.56 1.11
N THR A 32 13.31 7.10 2.23
CA THR A 32 13.78 6.70 3.55
C THR A 32 13.27 5.30 3.83
N ALA A 33 14.17 4.36 4.15
CA ALA A 33 13.80 3.02 4.56
C ALA A 33 12.91 3.06 5.82
N ALA A 34 11.96 2.13 5.90
CA ALA A 34 11.10 1.96 7.08
C ALA A 34 11.95 1.71 8.34
N PRO A 35 11.49 2.12 9.53
CA PRO A 35 12.20 1.85 10.76
C PRO A 35 12.27 0.34 11.03
N ALA A 36 13.44 -0.17 11.39
CA ALA A 36 13.60 -1.56 11.81
C ALA A 36 12.79 -1.84 13.09
N GLY A 37 12.14 -3.00 13.16
CA GLY A 37 11.29 -3.34 14.29
C GLY A 37 12.07 -3.95 15.45
N LYS A 38 11.47 -3.94 16.65
CA LYS A 38 12.12 -4.51 17.84
C LYS A 38 12.13 -6.05 17.83
N TYR A 39 11.06 -6.65 17.30
CA TYR A 39 10.83 -8.11 17.35
C TYR A 39 10.70 -8.74 15.96
N PHE A 40 10.20 -7.97 15.00
CA PHE A 40 10.04 -8.34 13.60
C PHE A 40 10.12 -7.08 12.76
N ASP A 41 10.63 -7.18 11.54
CA ASP A 41 10.68 -6.07 10.59
C ASP A 41 9.38 -5.97 9.78
N HIS A 42 8.66 -7.08 9.60
CA HIS A 42 7.42 -7.14 8.84
C HIS A 42 6.34 -7.92 9.59
N LEU A 43 5.08 -7.51 9.43
CA LEU A 43 3.89 -8.22 9.89
C LEU A 43 2.98 -8.45 8.70
N VAL A 44 2.64 -9.72 8.45
CA VAL A 44 1.70 -10.12 7.39
C VAL A 44 0.51 -10.78 8.04
N THR A 45 -0.68 -10.21 7.82
CA THR A 45 -1.95 -10.76 8.29
C THR A 45 -2.77 -11.20 7.09
N ILE A 46 -3.07 -12.50 7.01
CA ILE A 46 -3.96 -13.07 5.99
C ILE A 46 -5.27 -13.40 6.67
N VAL A 47 -6.36 -12.81 6.20
CA VAL A 47 -7.70 -13.00 6.78
C VAL A 47 -8.50 -13.88 5.84
N MET A 48 -8.75 -15.11 6.28
CA MET A 48 -9.52 -16.11 5.52
C MET A 48 -10.96 -16.10 6.02
N GLU A 49 -11.90 -16.32 5.10
CA GLU A 49 -13.32 -16.15 5.40
C GLU A 49 -13.95 -17.36 6.10
N ASN A 50 -14.72 -17.04 7.15
CA ASN A 50 -15.86 -17.75 7.77
C ASN A 50 -15.77 -19.28 7.98
N GLN A 51 -14.72 -19.75 8.64
CA GLN A 51 -14.65 -21.13 9.16
C GLN A 51 -14.30 -21.14 10.64
N ASP A 52 -14.89 -22.07 11.40
CA ASP A 52 -14.47 -22.32 12.78
C ASP A 52 -13.10 -23.01 12.80
N GLN A 53 -12.37 -22.85 13.91
CA GLN A 53 -11.01 -23.37 14.03
C GLN A 53 -10.95 -24.89 13.84
N ASP A 54 -11.93 -25.65 14.38
CA ASP A 54 -11.91 -27.11 14.33
C ASP A 54 -12.15 -27.61 12.89
N SER A 55 -13.06 -26.96 12.15
CA SER A 55 -13.26 -27.15 10.71
C SER A 55 -11.96 -26.91 9.92
N VAL A 56 -11.28 -25.78 10.16
CA VAL A 56 -10.00 -25.47 9.48
C VAL A 56 -8.92 -26.49 9.82
N LEU A 57 -8.82 -26.91 11.08
CA LEU A 57 -7.81 -27.89 11.51
C LEU A 57 -8.09 -29.30 10.97
N SER A 58 -9.34 -29.64 10.69
CA SER A 58 -9.75 -30.90 10.05
C SER A 58 -9.44 -30.90 8.55
N ASP A 59 -9.92 -29.89 7.82
CA ASP A 59 -10.03 -29.94 6.36
C ASP A 59 -8.96 -29.09 5.66
N GLY A 60 -8.43 -28.08 6.33
CA GLY A 60 -7.41 -27.17 5.83
C GLY A 60 -5.99 -27.70 6.03
N HIS A 61 -5.59 -28.71 5.27
CA HIS A 61 -4.29 -29.39 5.47
C HIS A 61 -3.07 -28.45 5.59
N TYR A 62 -3.04 -27.37 4.79
CA TYR A 62 -1.95 -26.39 4.86
C TYR A 62 -2.00 -25.59 6.18
N GLN A 63 -3.16 -25.08 6.56
CA GLN A 63 -3.37 -24.35 7.81
C GLN A 63 -3.10 -25.23 9.03
N SER A 64 -3.55 -26.49 9.03
CA SER A 64 -3.23 -27.47 10.07
C SER A 64 -1.72 -27.70 10.18
N SER A 65 -1.01 -27.75 9.04
CA SER A 65 0.45 -27.86 9.06
C SER A 65 1.14 -26.62 9.66
N LEU A 66 0.61 -25.42 9.44
CA LEU A 66 1.13 -24.20 10.06
C LEU A 66 0.89 -24.21 11.57
N ALA A 67 -0.32 -24.57 12.00
CA ALA A 67 -0.66 -24.66 13.43
C ALA A 67 0.20 -25.69 14.18
N ALA A 68 0.56 -26.81 13.53
CA ALA A 68 1.43 -27.84 14.11
C ALA A 68 2.90 -27.42 14.22
N ASN A 69 3.38 -26.57 13.31
CA ASN A 69 4.78 -26.13 13.27
C ASN A 69 5.04 -24.80 14.00
N TYR A 70 4.00 -23.99 14.19
CA TYR A 70 4.10 -22.66 14.78
C TYR A 70 3.14 -22.50 15.97
N SER A 71 2.61 -21.30 16.18
CA SER A 71 1.70 -20.99 17.29
C SER A 71 0.25 -20.99 16.81
N LEU A 72 -0.64 -21.54 17.64
CA LEU A 72 -2.09 -21.50 17.46
C LEU A 72 -2.73 -20.69 18.60
N ALA A 73 -3.50 -19.66 18.24
CA ALA A 73 -4.22 -18.84 19.21
C ALA A 73 -5.60 -19.46 19.54
N THR A 74 -5.64 -20.34 20.54
CA THR A 74 -6.86 -21.10 20.90
C THR A 74 -7.95 -20.28 21.61
N GLY A 75 -7.64 -19.03 21.99
CA GLY A 75 -8.58 -18.10 22.63
C GLY A 75 -8.99 -16.92 21.75
N TYR A 76 -8.74 -16.99 20.44
CA TYR A 76 -9.13 -15.94 19.50
C TYR A 76 -10.59 -16.14 19.07
N SER A 77 -11.44 -15.13 19.27
CA SER A 77 -12.85 -15.15 18.88
C SER A 77 -13.24 -13.88 18.15
N GLY A 78 -14.29 -13.98 17.32
CA GLY A 78 -14.95 -12.80 16.78
C GLY A 78 -15.50 -11.90 17.90
N THR A 79 -15.58 -10.60 17.62
CA THR A 79 -16.20 -9.59 18.48
C THR A 79 -17.71 -9.53 18.30
N ALA A 80 -18.22 -9.77 17.08
CA ALA A 80 -19.64 -9.78 16.78
C ALA A 80 -19.96 -10.64 15.54
N HIS A 81 -21.25 -10.82 15.29
CA HIS A 81 -21.79 -11.34 14.03
C HIS A 81 -22.79 -10.32 13.47
N PRO A 82 -22.76 -9.97 12.17
CA PRO A 82 -21.99 -10.56 11.04
C PRO A 82 -20.48 -10.21 11.04
N SER A 83 -19.75 -10.52 9.96
CA SER A 83 -18.28 -10.41 9.89
C SER A 83 -17.76 -8.97 9.92
N GLU A 84 -18.49 -8.00 9.33
CA GLU A 84 -18.05 -6.60 9.19
C GLU A 84 -17.47 -5.97 10.48
N PRO A 85 -18.14 -6.02 11.65
CA PRO A 85 -17.63 -5.41 12.88
C PRO A 85 -16.28 -6.00 13.33
N ASN A 86 -15.96 -7.24 12.97
CA ASN A 86 -14.68 -7.87 13.30
C ASN A 86 -13.53 -7.19 12.54
N TYR A 87 -13.69 -6.91 11.25
CA TYR A 87 -12.67 -6.22 10.46
C TYR A 87 -12.44 -4.78 10.94
N CYS A 88 -13.49 -4.13 11.44
CA CYS A 88 -13.41 -2.79 11.99
C CYS A 88 -12.66 -2.76 13.32
N VAL A 89 -12.86 -3.77 14.17
CA VAL A 89 -12.04 -3.93 15.37
C VAL A 89 -10.59 -4.27 15.01
N MET A 90 -10.35 -5.07 13.98
CA MET A 90 -8.98 -5.37 13.53
C MET A 90 -8.22 -4.11 13.08
N LEU A 91 -8.87 -3.19 12.35
CA LEU A 91 -8.20 -2.00 11.81
C LEU A 91 -8.26 -0.78 12.75
N GLY A 92 -9.35 -0.60 13.49
CA GLY A 92 -9.62 0.58 14.33
C GLY A 92 -9.87 0.31 15.81
N ALA A 93 -9.72 -0.93 16.28
CA ALA A 93 -9.90 -1.33 17.68
C ALA A 93 -11.27 -0.97 18.30
N SER A 94 -12.29 -0.76 17.47
CA SER A 94 -13.63 -0.35 17.86
C SER A 94 -14.63 -0.83 16.80
N THR A 95 -15.81 -1.29 17.24
CA THR A 95 -16.93 -1.56 16.32
C THR A 95 -17.59 -0.25 15.86
N SER A 96 -17.35 0.87 16.56
CA SER A 96 -17.96 2.17 16.27
C SER A 96 -19.50 2.12 16.20
N GLY A 97 -20.10 1.19 16.95
CA GLY A 97 -21.56 0.96 16.96
C GLY A 97 -22.08 0.14 15.78
N CYS A 98 -21.20 -0.37 14.92
CA CYS A 98 -21.56 -1.26 13.81
C CYS A 98 -22.00 -2.62 14.37
N SER A 99 -23.22 -3.03 14.03
CA SER A 99 -23.86 -4.27 14.52
C SER A 99 -24.49 -5.10 13.40
N ASP A 100 -24.34 -4.67 12.15
CA ASP A 100 -24.89 -5.32 10.96
C ASP A 100 -23.95 -5.07 9.78
N ASN A 101 -24.25 -5.63 8.61
CA ASN A 101 -23.57 -5.30 7.37
C ASN A 101 -24.04 -3.95 6.84
N GLY A 102 -23.18 -3.26 6.09
CA GLY A 102 -23.56 -2.06 5.35
C GLY A 102 -22.54 -0.93 5.41
N ALA A 103 -21.26 -1.22 5.62
CA ALA A 103 -20.21 -0.22 5.77
C ALA A 103 -20.47 0.74 6.94
N CYS A 104 -20.91 0.20 8.09
CA CYS A 104 -21.26 0.99 9.28
C CYS A 104 -20.08 1.37 10.17
N CYS A 105 -18.87 0.92 9.82
CA CYS A 105 -17.68 1.31 10.56
C CYS A 105 -17.27 2.73 10.21
N ASN A 106 -17.48 3.62 11.16
CA ASN A 106 -17.29 5.06 10.98
C ASN A 106 -15.87 5.52 11.34
N THR A 107 -15.58 6.76 10.90
CA THR A 107 -14.32 7.54 10.77
C THR A 107 -13.46 7.78 12.02
N GLY A 108 -13.30 6.76 12.87
CA GLY A 108 -12.42 6.82 14.03
C GLY A 108 -10.94 6.65 13.70
N PRO A 109 -10.05 6.83 14.70
CA PRO A 109 -8.64 6.49 14.56
C PRO A 109 -8.45 5.02 14.16
N ASN A 110 -7.47 4.75 13.30
CA ASN A 110 -7.10 3.39 12.91
C ASN A 110 -5.58 3.17 12.97
N LEU A 111 -5.14 1.94 12.70
CA LEU A 111 -3.73 1.58 12.70
C LEU A 111 -2.89 2.48 11.76
N ILE A 112 -3.43 2.89 10.61
CA ILE A 112 -2.69 3.71 9.64
C ILE A 112 -2.42 5.11 10.18
N ASP A 113 -3.32 5.65 11.00
CA ASP A 113 -3.07 6.92 11.71
C ASP A 113 -1.92 6.83 12.73
N ARG A 114 -1.51 5.62 13.11
CA ARG A 114 -0.33 5.37 13.95
C ARG A 114 0.92 5.05 13.12
N PHE A 115 0.75 4.40 11.98
CA PHE A 115 1.86 3.99 11.12
C PHE A 115 2.53 5.18 10.44
N ASP A 116 1.74 6.10 9.87
CA ASP A 116 2.26 7.26 9.13
C ASP A 116 3.26 8.11 9.94
N PRO A 117 2.93 8.62 11.17
CA PRO A 117 3.88 9.41 11.94
C PRO A 117 5.07 8.58 12.47
N ALA A 118 4.95 7.26 12.52
CA ALA A 118 6.03 6.37 12.91
C ALA A 118 6.93 5.97 11.74
N GLY A 119 6.58 6.33 10.50
CA GLY A 119 7.31 5.93 9.30
C GLY A 119 7.14 4.44 8.95
N ILE A 120 6.15 3.76 9.53
CA ILE A 120 5.85 2.35 9.24
C ILE A 120 5.11 2.29 7.91
N THR A 121 5.64 1.52 6.96
CA THR A 121 5.01 1.27 5.67
C THR A 121 3.94 0.20 5.77
N TRP A 122 2.96 0.23 4.84
CA TRP A 122 1.89 -0.75 4.79
C TRP A 122 1.36 -0.91 3.37
N LYS A 123 0.77 -2.08 3.09
CA LYS A 123 -0.04 -2.37 1.89
C LYS A 123 -1.24 -3.20 2.31
N ALA A 124 -2.36 -3.05 1.61
CA ALA A 124 -3.57 -3.83 1.81
C ALA A 124 -4.03 -4.41 0.47
N PHE A 125 -4.21 -5.72 0.43
CA PHE A 125 -4.53 -6.45 -0.79
C PHE A 125 -5.98 -6.94 -0.76
N ALA A 126 -6.69 -6.83 -1.88
CA ALA A 126 -8.01 -7.42 -2.06
C ALA A 126 -8.09 -8.19 -3.38
N GLU A 127 -8.60 -9.40 -3.29
CA GLU A 127 -8.79 -10.31 -4.43
C GLU A 127 -9.85 -9.77 -5.40
N ASP A 128 -9.51 -9.80 -6.69
CA ASP A 128 -10.34 -9.42 -7.81
C ASP A 128 -10.92 -8.00 -7.73
N ALA A 129 -10.20 -7.09 -7.08
CA ALA A 129 -10.58 -5.68 -6.97
C ALA A 129 -10.22 -4.86 -8.22
N ASP A 130 -11.00 -3.82 -8.50
CA ASP A 130 -10.65 -2.81 -9.51
C ASP A 130 -10.03 -1.56 -8.88
N GLY A 131 -9.38 -0.72 -9.69
CA GLY A 131 -8.92 0.60 -9.26
C GLY A 131 -7.69 0.60 -8.35
N SER A 132 -6.84 -0.43 -8.45
CA SER A 132 -5.57 -0.58 -7.71
C SER A 132 -4.79 0.73 -7.61
N GLY A 133 -4.38 1.08 -6.39
CA GLY A 133 -3.59 2.27 -6.09
C GLY A 133 -4.34 3.60 -6.16
N THR A 134 -5.67 3.59 -6.24
CA THR A 134 -6.49 4.81 -6.35
C THR A 134 -7.57 4.87 -5.27
N CYS A 135 -8.11 6.06 -4.99
CA CYS A 135 -9.26 6.19 -4.08
C CYS A 135 -10.59 5.77 -4.73
N SER A 136 -10.56 5.25 -5.96
CA SER A 136 -11.68 4.56 -6.60
C SER A 136 -11.55 3.04 -6.47
N PHE A 137 -10.73 2.55 -5.52
CA PHE A 137 -10.51 1.13 -5.28
C PHE A 137 -11.84 0.42 -4.97
N ASN A 138 -12.11 -0.67 -5.68
CA ASN A 138 -13.42 -1.30 -5.73
C ASN A 138 -13.30 -2.83 -5.69
N PRO A 139 -13.14 -3.42 -4.50
CA PRO A 139 -13.18 -4.87 -4.32
C PRO A 139 -14.62 -5.40 -4.49
N PRO A 140 -14.83 -6.66 -4.90
CA PRO A 140 -16.16 -7.23 -5.17
C PRO A 140 -17.15 -7.14 -3.99
N ARG A 141 -16.61 -7.12 -2.77
CA ARG A 141 -17.38 -7.04 -1.51
C ARG A 141 -17.26 -5.66 -0.83
N GLY A 142 -16.67 -4.68 -1.49
CA GLY A 142 -16.54 -3.31 -0.97
C GLY A 142 -15.88 -3.25 0.41
N GLY A 143 -16.30 -2.26 1.21
CA GLY A 143 -15.76 -2.04 2.56
C GLY A 143 -16.11 -3.15 3.57
N ASP A 144 -17.20 -3.89 3.33
CA ASP A 144 -17.66 -4.99 4.19
C ASP A 144 -16.57 -6.06 4.39
N HIS A 145 -15.79 -6.37 3.35
CA HIS A 145 -14.65 -7.30 3.41
C HIS A 145 -13.28 -6.64 3.24
N PHE A 146 -13.24 -5.31 3.12
CA PHE A 146 -12.01 -4.55 2.98
C PHE A 146 -12.10 -3.25 3.80
N PRO A 147 -11.85 -3.34 5.12
CA PRO A 147 -12.19 -2.28 6.08
C PRO A 147 -11.45 -0.96 5.83
N PHE A 148 -10.36 -0.97 5.05
CA PHE A 148 -9.62 0.23 4.66
C PHE A 148 -10.51 1.27 3.96
N LEU A 149 -11.53 0.83 3.21
CA LEU A 149 -12.47 1.73 2.53
C LEU A 149 -13.44 2.42 3.50
N LEU A 150 -13.63 1.87 4.70
CA LEU A 150 -14.56 2.39 5.71
C LEU A 150 -14.00 3.63 6.44
N TYR A 151 -12.67 3.79 6.47
CA TYR A 151 -12.02 4.91 7.12
C TYR A 151 -11.77 6.04 6.12
N THR A 152 -12.45 7.18 6.29
CA THR A 152 -12.25 8.36 5.43
C THR A 152 -10.82 8.91 5.51
N SER A 153 -10.13 8.74 6.64
CA SER A 153 -8.70 9.10 6.74
C SER A 153 -7.82 8.28 5.80
N ILE A 154 -8.30 7.15 5.29
CA ILE A 154 -7.63 6.29 4.31
C ILE A 154 -8.25 6.54 2.92
N ASN A 155 -9.55 6.31 2.75
CA ASN A 155 -10.22 6.28 1.44
C ASN A 155 -10.31 7.66 0.76
N ASN A 156 -10.19 8.78 1.50
CA ASN A 156 -10.14 10.13 0.92
C ASN A 156 -8.72 10.70 0.83
N ASN A 157 -7.70 9.88 1.11
CA ASN A 157 -6.30 10.31 1.08
C ASN A 157 -5.57 9.63 -0.08
N PRO A 158 -5.31 10.35 -1.19
CA PRO A 158 -4.64 9.78 -2.37
C PRO A 158 -3.32 9.07 -2.05
N GLY A 159 -2.53 9.57 -1.09
CA GLY A 159 -1.25 8.96 -0.71
C GLY A 159 -1.40 7.66 0.09
N ARG A 160 -2.53 7.46 0.77
CA ARG A 160 -2.85 6.17 1.42
C ARG A 160 -3.54 5.22 0.44
N CYS A 161 -4.33 5.74 -0.49
CA CYS A 161 -5.00 4.94 -1.50
C CYS A 161 -4.02 4.20 -2.42
N THR A 162 -2.79 4.72 -2.63
CA THR A 162 -1.75 4.02 -3.40
C THR A 162 -1.35 2.67 -2.78
N ASN A 163 -1.66 2.45 -1.51
CA ASN A 163 -1.33 1.22 -0.77
C ASN A 163 -2.44 0.17 -0.82
N MET A 164 -3.60 0.48 -1.43
CA MET A 164 -4.68 -0.47 -1.65
C MET A 164 -4.51 -1.13 -3.01
N LEU A 165 -4.28 -2.44 -3.03
CA LEU A 165 -3.78 -3.15 -4.21
C LEU A 165 -4.68 -4.33 -4.56
N THR A 166 -4.90 -4.52 -5.86
CA THR A 166 -5.61 -5.67 -6.41
C THR A 166 -4.72 -6.92 -6.40
N THR A 167 -5.32 -8.09 -6.16
CA THR A 167 -4.74 -9.38 -6.55
C THR A 167 -5.62 -10.11 -7.55
N SER A 168 -5.01 -10.97 -8.37
CA SER A 168 -5.73 -11.77 -9.36
C SER A 168 -5.89 -13.22 -8.91
N SER A 169 -7.13 -13.64 -8.70
CA SER A 169 -7.44 -15.02 -8.28
C SER A 169 -7.08 -16.06 -9.36
N PRO A 170 -6.82 -17.33 -8.99
CA PRO A 170 -6.77 -17.89 -7.63
C PRO A 170 -5.34 -17.96 -7.05
N ARG A 171 -4.37 -17.27 -7.66
CA ARG A 171 -2.94 -17.43 -7.30
C ARG A 171 -2.33 -16.18 -6.67
N ASP A 172 -3.01 -15.05 -6.75
CA ASP A 172 -2.60 -13.77 -6.18
C ASP A 172 -1.12 -13.42 -6.42
N PRO A 173 -0.62 -13.49 -7.67
CA PRO A 173 0.79 -13.31 -7.96
C PRO A 173 1.31 -11.95 -7.52
N GLU A 174 0.47 -10.91 -7.46
CA GLU A 174 0.80 -9.58 -6.98
C GLU A 174 1.16 -9.59 -5.49
N PHE A 175 0.38 -10.32 -4.68
CA PHE A 175 0.65 -10.49 -3.25
C PHE A 175 1.91 -11.33 -3.03
N VAL A 176 2.03 -12.48 -3.72
CA VAL A 176 3.21 -13.35 -3.62
C VAL A 176 4.49 -12.62 -4.04
N THR A 177 4.41 -11.80 -5.09
CA THR A 177 5.54 -10.95 -5.52
C THR A 177 5.89 -9.93 -4.45
N SER A 178 4.90 -9.27 -3.83
CA SER A 178 5.16 -8.31 -2.75
C SER A 178 5.77 -8.95 -1.51
N LEU A 179 5.55 -10.25 -1.26
CA LEU A 179 6.19 -10.97 -0.16
C LEU A 179 7.62 -11.43 -0.49
N SER A 180 7.94 -11.59 -1.77
CA SER A 180 9.23 -12.13 -2.22
C SER A 180 10.35 -11.09 -2.26
N ASP A 181 10.02 -9.81 -2.11
CA ASP A 181 10.98 -8.72 -2.05
C ASP A 181 10.87 -7.97 -0.70
N PRO A 182 11.54 -8.45 0.37
CA PRO A 182 11.48 -7.80 1.69
C PRO A 182 12.07 -6.37 1.71
N ALA A 183 12.82 -5.96 0.68
CA ALA A 183 13.33 -4.59 0.57
C ALA A 183 12.32 -3.59 0.00
N SER A 184 11.25 -4.09 -0.66
CA SER A 184 10.10 -3.29 -1.14
C SER A 184 8.74 -3.76 -0.58
N ALA A 185 8.77 -4.84 0.20
CA ALA A 185 7.70 -5.22 1.11
C ALA A 185 7.59 -4.11 2.16
N PRO A 186 6.37 -3.63 2.42
CA PRO A 186 6.16 -2.62 3.44
C PRO A 186 6.63 -3.10 4.83
#